data_AF-G7SFB4-F1
#
_entry.id   AF-G7SFB4-F1
#
_cell.length_a   1.000
_cell.length_b   1.000
_cell.length_c   1.000
_cell.angle_alpha   90.00
_cell.angle_beta   90.00
_cell.angle_gamma   90.00
#
_symmetry.space_group_name_H-M   'P 1'
#
loop_
_entity.id
_entity.type
_entity.pdbx_description
1 polymer ?
#
loop_
_entity_poly.entity_id
_entity_poly.type
_entity_poly.pdbx_seq_one_letter_code
_entity_poly.pdbx_strand_id
1 'polypeptide(L)'
;MTNYKEQHCFSYKFENTEHAKANKIAEVASIAIHGYFIGIGETLVTETTISGDGTITVDYQGERAKGAALERICLGFANYYEHTTEEV
;
A
#
# COMPACT_ATOMS: atom_id res chain seq x y z
N MET A 1 -25.89 18.34 -5.80
CA MET A 1 -24.67 18.26 -4.99
C MET A 1 -23.74 17.26 -5.65
N THR A 2 -22.78 17.73 -6.41
CA THR A 2 -21.73 16.90 -7.00
C THR A 2 -20.75 16.56 -5.88
N ASN A 3 -20.79 15.31 -5.43
CA ASN A 3 -19.89 14.78 -4.41
C ASN A 3 -18.53 14.59 -5.08
N TYR A 4 -17.72 15.65 -5.15
CA TYR A 4 -16.39 15.59 -5.76
C TYR A 4 -15.48 14.78 -4.85
N LYS A 5 -15.38 13.49 -5.10
CA LYS A 5 -14.31 12.69 -4.54
C LYS A 5 -13.05 13.03 -5.33
N GLU A 6 -12.08 13.64 -4.65
CA GLU A 6 -10.79 13.96 -5.26
C GLU A 6 -10.06 12.66 -5.58
N GLN A 7 -9.37 12.64 -6.72
CA GLN A 7 -8.47 11.54 -7.08
C GLN A 7 -7.14 11.76 -6.36
N HIS A 8 -6.71 10.74 -5.62
CA HIS A 8 -5.44 10.71 -4.91
C HIS A 8 -4.59 9.57 -5.47
N CYS A 9 -3.28 9.79 -5.47
CA CYS A 9 -2.29 8.77 -5.82
C CYS A 9 -1.30 8.64 -4.66
N PHE A 10 -1.07 7.41 -4.22
CA PHE A 10 -0.04 7.08 -3.23
C PHE A 10 0.98 6.14 -3.89
N SER A 11 2.26 6.38 -3.68
CA SER A 11 3.33 5.51 -4.16
C SER A 11 4.34 5.24 -3.05
N TYR A 12 4.79 4.00 -2.93
CA TYR A 12 5.77 3.57 -1.92
C TYR A 12 6.71 2.52 -2.49
N LYS A 13 8.01 2.71 -2.29
CA LYS A 13 9.06 1.80 -2.75
C LYS A 13 9.74 1.11 -1.58
N PHE A 14 9.80 -0.22 -1.60
CA PHE A 14 10.50 -1.03 -0.60
C PHE A 14 12.02 -1.07 -0.90
N GLU A 15 12.75 0.02 -0.60
CA GLU A 15 14.16 0.18 -1.02
C GLU A 15 15.17 -0.72 -0.30
N ASN A 16 14.88 -1.16 0.92
CA ASN A 16 15.84 -1.90 1.78
C ASN A 16 15.64 -3.43 1.78
N THR A 17 14.84 -3.95 0.86
CA THR A 17 14.53 -5.39 0.80
C THR A 17 15.08 -5.98 -0.51
N GLU A 18 15.58 -7.23 -0.48
CA GLU A 18 15.94 -7.95 -1.72
C GLU A 18 14.77 -7.92 -2.72
N HIS A 19 15.04 -7.66 -4.01
CA HIS A 19 14.02 -7.43 -5.04
C HIS A 19 12.88 -8.46 -5.05
N ALA A 20 13.18 -9.75 -4.90
CA ALA A 20 12.16 -10.80 -4.88
C ALA A 20 11.25 -10.70 -3.64
N LYS A 21 11.79 -10.28 -2.50
CA LYS A 21 11.03 -10.03 -1.27
C LYS A 21 10.24 -8.72 -1.36
N ALA A 22 10.80 -7.68 -1.98
CA ALA A 22 10.14 -6.39 -2.17
C ALA A 22 8.79 -6.52 -2.91
N ASN A 23 8.76 -7.30 -4.00
CA ASN A 23 7.51 -7.59 -4.72
C ASN A 23 6.51 -8.37 -3.85
N LYS A 24 6.99 -9.33 -3.04
CA LYS A 24 6.12 -10.08 -2.15
C LYS A 24 5.51 -9.21 -1.05
N ILE A 25 6.31 -8.32 -0.47
CA ILE A 25 5.85 -7.35 0.52
C ILE A 25 4.80 -6.41 -0.12
N ALA A 26 5.05 -5.94 -1.35
CA ALA A 26 4.11 -5.11 -2.09
C ALA A 26 2.76 -5.81 -2.34
N GLU A 27 2.76 -7.11 -2.69
CA GLU A 27 1.54 -7.91 -2.84
C GLU A 27 0.72 -7.95 -1.54
N VAL A 28 1.35 -8.25 -0.41
CA VAL A 28 0.66 -8.37 0.87
C VAL A 28 0.19 -7.00 1.38
N ALA A 29 1.01 -5.96 1.23
CA ALA A 29 0.65 -4.59 1.56
C ALA A 29 -0.55 -4.11 0.72
N SER A 30 -0.62 -4.46 -0.57
CA SER A 30 -1.77 -4.16 -1.43
C SER A 30 -3.07 -4.74 -0.86
N ILE A 31 -3.08 -6.01 -0.43
CA ILE A 31 -4.26 -6.64 0.18
C ILE A 31 -4.68 -5.88 1.45
N ALA A 32 -3.73 -5.51 2.31
CA ALA A 32 -4.02 -4.78 3.54
C ALA A 32 -4.55 -3.36 3.27
N ILE A 33 -4.06 -2.68 2.24
CA ILE A 33 -4.58 -1.38 1.80
C ILE A 33 -6.04 -1.53 1.36
N HIS A 34 -6.37 -2.54 0.55
CA HIS A 34 -7.77 -2.82 0.17
C HIS A 34 -8.63 -3.11 1.40
N GLY A 35 -8.13 -3.92 2.34
CA GLY A 35 -8.79 -4.19 3.61
C GLY A 35 -9.04 -2.94 4.45
N TYR A 36 -8.08 -2.01 4.49
CA TYR A 36 -8.22 -0.72 5.16
C TYR A 36 -9.36 0.12 4.55
N PHE A 37 -9.40 0.24 3.22
CA PHE A 37 -10.46 0.97 2.51
C PHE A 37 -11.85 0.35 2.75
N ILE A 38 -11.96 -0.98 2.72
CA ILE A 38 -13.19 -1.69 3.10
C ILE A 38 -13.56 -1.38 4.56
N GLY A 39 -12.60 -1.42 5.48
CA GLY A 39 -12.82 -1.23 6.92
C GLY A 39 -13.29 0.17 7.30
N ILE A 40 -12.83 1.21 6.60
CA ILE A 40 -13.28 2.60 6.83
C ILE A 40 -14.58 2.94 6.07
N GLY A 41 -15.16 1.99 5.33
CA GLY A 41 -16.37 2.19 4.54
C GLY A 41 -16.16 3.05 3.28
N GLU A 42 -14.92 3.22 2.83
CA GLU A 42 -14.57 3.95 1.61
C GLU A 42 -14.19 2.94 0.51
N THR A 43 -15.14 2.48 -0.30
CA THR A 43 -14.85 1.51 -1.38
C THR A 43 -14.33 2.18 -2.64
N LEU A 44 -13.12 2.75 -2.61
CA LEU A 44 -12.65 3.58 -3.74
C LEU A 44 -11.16 3.47 -4.08
N VAL A 45 -10.54 2.32 -3.84
CA VAL A 45 -9.34 1.99 -4.63
C VAL A 45 -9.79 1.82 -6.08
N THR A 46 -9.29 2.68 -6.97
CA THR A 46 -9.58 2.62 -8.40
C THR A 46 -8.59 1.73 -9.12
N GLU A 47 -7.32 1.79 -8.72
CA GLU A 47 -6.25 0.98 -9.30
C GLU A 47 -5.16 0.73 -8.26
N THR A 48 -4.52 -0.44 -8.35
CA THR A 48 -3.28 -0.70 -7.64
C THR A 48 -2.30 -1.37 -8.59
N THR A 49 -1.13 -0.77 -8.75
CA THR A 49 -0.03 -1.28 -9.57
C THR A 49 1.12 -1.68 -8.67
N ILE A 50 1.70 -2.85 -8.92
CA ILE A 50 2.97 -3.27 -8.33
C ILE A 50 3.97 -3.38 -9.48
N SER A 51 5.01 -2.56 -9.47
CA SER A 51 6.11 -2.67 -10.44
C SER A 51 7.14 -3.69 -9.97
N GLY A 52 7.85 -4.30 -10.91
CA GLY A 52 8.81 -5.38 -10.63
C GLY A 52 10.03 -4.97 -9.79
N ASP A 53 10.18 -3.68 -9.49
CA ASP A 53 11.18 -3.13 -8.59
C ASP A 53 10.69 -2.99 -7.13
N GLY A 54 9.51 -3.54 -6.81
CA GLY A 54 8.93 -3.46 -5.47
C GLY A 54 8.29 -2.10 -5.15
N THR A 55 7.86 -1.33 -6.16
CA THR A 55 7.05 -0.13 -5.91
C THR A 55 5.57 -0.48 -5.97
N ILE A 56 4.81 -0.08 -4.96
CA ILE A 56 3.35 -0.12 -4.98
C ILE A 56 2.82 1.29 -5.26
N THR A 57 1.90 1.40 -6.21
CA THR A 57 1.15 2.62 -6.50
C THR A 57 -0.34 2.33 -6.35
N VAL A 58 -1.03 3.16 -5.58
CA VAL A 58 -2.45 3.03 -5.28
C VAL A 58 -3.16 4.32 -5.65
N ASP A 59 -4.06 4.21 -6.62
CA ASP A 59 -4.97 5.28 -6.99
C ASP A 59 -6.30 5.07 -6.30
N TYR A 60 -6.82 6.13 -5.68
CA TYR A 60 -8.06 6.07 -4.95
C TYR A 60 -8.81 7.39 -4.94
N GLN A 61 -10.12 7.32 -4.69
CA GLN A 61 -10.98 8.49 -4.58
C GLN A 61 -11.40 8.72 -3.13
N GLY A 62 -11.34 9.97 -2.68
CA GLY A 62 -11.76 10.32 -1.33
C GLY A 62 -11.74 11.83 -1.06
N GLU A 63 -12.32 12.22 0.07
CA GLU A 63 -12.35 13.63 0.51
C GLU A 63 -10.98 14.15 0.97
N ARG A 64 -10.05 13.24 1.28
CA ARG A 64 -8.69 13.59 1.75
C ARG A 64 -7.70 12.49 1.42
N ALA A 65 -6.45 12.90 1.16
CA ALA A 65 -5.33 11.98 1.03
C ALA A 65 -5.14 11.17 2.33
N LYS A 66 -4.83 9.88 2.16
CA LYS A 66 -4.58 8.92 3.23
C LYS A 66 -3.11 8.48 3.30
N GLY A 67 -2.20 9.21 2.64
CA GLY A 67 -0.80 8.81 2.45
C GLY A 67 -0.12 8.28 3.71
N ALA A 68 -0.21 8.99 4.83
CA ALA A 68 0.40 8.55 6.09
C ALA A 68 -0.15 7.23 6.65
N ALA A 69 -1.42 6.91 6.40
CA ALA A 69 -2.00 5.63 6.82
C ALA A 69 -1.50 4.50 5.91
N LEU A 70 -1.48 4.73 4.61
CA LEU A 70 -1.00 3.76 3.61
C LEU A 70 0.50 3.48 3.79
N GLU A 71 1.30 4.51 4.04
CA GLU A 71 2.73 4.40 4.35
C GLU A 71 2.97 3.54 5.60
N ARG A 72 2.17 3.71 6.67
CA ARG A 72 2.27 2.88 7.87
C ARG A 72 1.96 1.41 7.60
N ILE A 73 1.00 1.12 6.71
CA ILE A 73 0.71 -0.25 6.28
C ILE A 73 1.95 -0.83 5.59
N CYS A 74 2.53 -0.11 4.61
CA CYS A 74 3.73 -0.53 3.91
C CYS A 74 4.91 -0.77 4.88
N LEU A 75 5.21 0.19 5.76
CA LEU A 75 6.26 0.08 6.77
C LEU A 75 6.05 -1.11 7.71
N GLY A 76 4.81 -1.38 8.12
CA GLY A 76 4.49 -2.52 8.98
C GLY A 76 4.87 -3.86 8.33
N PHE A 77 4.58 -4.03 7.03
CA PHE A 77 4.99 -5.23 6.30
C PHE A 77 6.49 -5.26 6.01
N ALA A 78 7.12 -4.13 5.68
CA ALA A 78 8.57 -4.06 5.51
C ALA A 78 9.29 -4.57 6.78
N ASN A 79 8.94 -4.03 7.95
CA ASN A 79 9.50 -4.45 9.23
C ASN A 79 9.23 -5.93 9.53
N TYR A 80 8.01 -6.43 9.29
CA TYR A 80 7.68 -7.83 9.54
C TYR A 80 8.57 -8.78 8.71
N TYR A 81 8.82 -8.45 7.44
CA TYR A 81 9.64 -9.29 6.55
C TYR A 81 11.14 -9.11 6.77
N GLU A 82 11.60 -8.00 7.34
CA GLU A 82 13.00 -7.81 7.78
C GLU A 82 13.32 -8.63 9.05
N HIS A 83 12.38 -8.70 10.00
CA HIS A 83 12.61 -9.39 11.28
C HIS A 83 12.30 -10.89 11.26
N THR A 84 11.59 -11.40 10.26
CA THR A 84 11.30 -12.85 10.11
C THR A 84 12.46 -13.64 9.48
N THR A 85 13.54 -12.98 9.05
CA THR A 85 14.75 -13.64 8.55
C THR A 85 15.77 -14.06 9.62
N GLU A 86 15.54 -13.78 10.91
CA GLU A 86 16.49 -14.08 12.00
C GLU A 86 16.22 -15.39 12.78
N GLU A 87 15.23 -16.21 12.41
CA GLU A 87 15.00 -17.52 13.04
C GLU A 87 15.05 -18.68 12.02
N VAL A 88 16.26 -19.21 11.74
CA VAL A 88 16.51 -20.61 11.34
C VAL A 88 17.83 -21.10 11.92
#